data_AF-A0A520CYV9-F1
#
_entry.id   AF-A0A520CYV9-F1
#
_cell.length_a   1.000
_cell.length_b   1.000
_cell.length_c   1.000
_cell.angle_alpha   90.00
_cell.angle_beta   90.00
_cell.angle_gamma   90.00
#
_symmetry.space_group_name_H-M   'P 1'
#
loop_
_entity.id
_entity.type
_entity.pdbx_description
1 polymer ?
#
loop_
_entity_poly.entity_id
_entity_poly.type
_entity_poly.pdbx_seq_one_letter_code
_entity_poly.pdbx_strand_id
1 'polypeptide(L)'
;MGSGAANSIVHIEDANSTEALTFLAPKAYTTLIFASAKLKASTTYTVYTGGSVSADATNFGGLYLTGTYNRGVKGTAFTTTNVLTQTGGSISRN
;
A
#
# COMPACT_ATOMS: atom_id res chain seq x y z
N MET A 1 4.67 6.07 -5.12
CA MET A 1 3.70 5.05 -5.51
C MET A 1 3.95 4.91 -6.99
N GLY A 2 4.98 4.15 -7.33
CA GLY A 2 5.37 3.93 -8.72
C GLY A 2 4.34 3.08 -9.48
N SER A 3 4.73 2.56 -10.64
CA SER A 3 3.90 1.65 -11.43
C SER A 3 3.76 0.27 -10.79
N GLY A 4 2.63 -0.40 -10.99
CA GLY A 4 2.39 -1.79 -10.60
C GLY A 4 1.75 -2.62 -11.72
N ALA A 5 2.03 -3.92 -11.70
CA ALA A 5 1.49 -4.87 -12.68
C ALA A 5 0.09 -5.38 -12.27
N ALA A 6 -0.67 -5.87 -13.25
CA ALA A 6 -1.92 -6.58 -12.98
C ALA A 6 -1.67 -7.83 -12.15
N ASN A 7 -2.63 -8.18 -11.29
CA ASN A 7 -2.59 -9.31 -10.36
C ASN A 7 -1.39 -9.29 -9.37
N SER A 8 -0.82 -8.11 -9.12
CA SER A 8 0.19 -7.92 -8.08
C SER A 8 -0.44 -7.31 -6.84
N ILE A 9 -0.01 -7.80 -5.68
CA ILE A 9 -0.43 -7.25 -4.38
C ILE A 9 0.43 -6.04 -4.03
N VAL A 10 -0.22 -5.03 -3.46
CA VAL A 10 0.39 -3.90 -2.76
C VAL A 10 -0.07 -3.98 -1.31
N HIS A 11 0.88 -4.03 -0.41
CA HIS A 11 0.62 -4.06 1.02
C HIS A 11 1.31 -2.89 1.71
N ILE A 12 0.63 -2.24 2.65
CA ILE A 12 1.15 -1.13 3.43
C ILE A 12 0.93 -1.44 4.90
N GLU A 13 2.00 -1.44 5.68
CA GLU A 13 1.96 -1.66 7.13
C GLU A 13 2.84 -0.65 7.87
N ASP A 14 2.52 -0.40 9.14
CA ASP A 14 3.40 0.37 10.04
C ASP A 14 4.55 -0.49 10.59
N ALA A 15 5.40 0.12 11.41
CA ALA A 15 6.53 -0.59 12.05
C ALA A 15 6.10 -1.73 12.99
N ASN A 16 4.86 -1.75 13.46
CA ASN A 16 4.29 -2.79 14.31
C ASN A 16 3.58 -3.89 13.47
N SER A 17 3.76 -3.90 12.15
CA SER A 17 3.03 -4.77 11.21
C SER A 17 1.50 -4.58 11.27
N THR A 18 1.04 -3.38 11.65
CA THR A 18 -0.39 -3.03 11.57
C THR A 18 -0.72 -2.65 10.14
N GLU A 19 -1.62 -3.40 9.52
CA GLU A 19 -2.05 -3.18 8.14
C GLU A 19 -2.80 -1.85 7.97
N ALA A 20 -2.32 -1.03 7.03
CA ALA A 20 -3.04 0.12 6.49
C ALA A 20 -3.79 -0.22 5.19
N LEU A 21 -3.22 -1.06 4.32
CA LEU A 21 -3.80 -1.48 3.05
C LEU A 21 -3.27 -2.85 2.62
N THR A 22 -4.13 -3.73 2.12
CA THR A 22 -3.73 -4.85 1.26
C THR A 22 -4.62 -4.85 0.01
N PHE A 23 -4.01 -4.66 -1.15
CA PHE A 23 -4.71 -4.47 -2.42
C PHE A 23 -4.10 -5.33 -3.51
N LEU A 24 -4.88 -6.23 -4.10
CA LEU A 24 -4.58 -6.91 -5.34
C LEU A 24 -4.99 -6.02 -6.52
N ALA A 25 -4.02 -5.54 -7.29
CA ALA A 25 -4.28 -4.70 -8.44
C ALA A 25 -4.99 -5.51 -9.55
N PRO A 26 -6.27 -5.24 -9.87
CA PRO A 26 -6.98 -6.01 -10.90
C PRO A 26 -6.46 -5.70 -12.31
N LYS A 27 -5.79 -4.56 -12.48
CA LYS A 27 -5.13 -4.14 -13.72
C LYS A 27 -3.81 -3.43 -13.41
N ALA A 28 -2.94 -3.36 -14.41
CA ALA A 28 -1.71 -2.57 -14.32
C ALA A 28 -2.07 -1.08 -14.17
N TYR A 29 -1.27 -0.38 -13.39
CA TYR A 29 -1.46 1.04 -13.10
C TYR A 29 -0.10 1.75 -13.09
N THR A 30 -0.11 3.02 -13.48
CA THR A 30 1.05 3.93 -13.37
C THR A 30 1.02 4.74 -12.08
N THR A 31 -0.16 4.89 -11.48
CA THR A 31 -0.35 5.65 -10.24
C THR A 31 -1.44 5.00 -9.39
N LEU A 32 -1.16 4.89 -8.09
CA LEU A 32 -2.12 4.46 -7.07
C LEU A 32 -2.26 5.58 -6.05
N ILE A 33 -3.49 6.05 -5.84
CA ILE A 33 -3.82 7.04 -4.81
C ILE A 33 -4.50 6.29 -3.67
N PHE A 34 -3.98 6.45 -2.45
CA PHE A 34 -4.52 5.82 -1.26
C PHE A 34 -4.72 6.88 -0.17
N ALA A 35 -5.96 7.01 0.29
CA ALA A 35 -6.36 7.85 1.41
C ALA A 35 -7.20 7.00 2.37
N SER A 36 -6.82 6.94 3.64
CA SER A 36 -7.48 6.12 4.64
C SER A 36 -7.29 6.69 6.03
N ALA A 37 -8.30 6.57 6.88
CA ALA A 37 -8.21 6.88 8.30
C ALA A 37 -7.23 5.96 9.06
N LYS A 38 -6.84 4.82 8.47
CA LYS A 38 -5.78 3.95 9.01
C LYS A 38 -4.38 4.59 8.94
N LEU A 39 -4.19 5.62 8.09
CA LEU A 39 -2.95 6.40 8.03
C LEU A 39 -2.94 7.42 9.18
N LYS A 40 -2.16 7.12 10.20
CA LYS A 40 -1.96 8.00 11.35
C LYS A 40 -0.89 9.04 11.03
N ALA A 41 -1.00 10.23 11.59
CA ALA A 41 0.04 11.26 11.48
C ALA A 41 1.34 10.81 12.18
N SER A 42 2.47 11.35 11.74
CA SER A 42 3.80 11.08 12.30
C SER A 42 4.15 9.60 12.41
N THR A 43 3.62 8.78 11.51
CA THR A 43 3.81 7.32 11.50
C THR A 43 4.53 6.91 10.22
N THR A 44 5.51 6.02 10.36
CA THR A 44 6.24 5.46 9.22
C THR A 44 5.55 4.19 8.74
N TYR A 45 5.27 4.15 7.44
CA TYR A 45 4.68 3.01 6.77
C TYR A 45 5.64 2.45 5.73
N THR A 46 5.68 1.13 5.60
CA THR A 46 6.45 0.43 4.57
C THR A 46 5.50 -0.13 3.52
N VAL A 47 5.81 0.12 2.25
CA VAL A 47 5.09 -0.47 1.12
C VAL A 47 5.79 -1.76 0.70
N TYR A 48 5.04 -2.84 0.56
CA TYR A 48 5.46 -4.12 0.00
C TYR A 48 4.72 -4.37 -1.30
N THR A 49 5.39 -5.06 -2.21
CA THR A 49 4.82 -5.47 -3.51
C THR A 49 4.97 -6.97 -3.72
N GLY A 50 3.98 -7.59 -4.35
CA GLY A 50 3.89 -9.04 -4.50
C GLY A 50 3.51 -9.73 -3.18
N GLY A 51 3.94 -10.98 -3.01
CA GLY A 51 3.51 -11.83 -1.90
C GLY A 51 2.16 -12.49 -2.16
N SER A 52 1.53 -13.02 -1.13
CA SER A 52 0.22 -13.68 -1.21
C SER A 52 -0.64 -13.37 0.01
N VAL A 53 -1.93 -13.60 -0.09
CA VAL A 53 -2.87 -13.49 1.05
C VAL A 53 -3.50 -14.87 1.28
N SER A 54 -3.81 -15.19 2.53
CA SER A 54 -4.48 -16.44 2.91
C SER A 54 -5.73 -16.71 2.06
N ALA A 55 -6.02 -17.98 1.77
CA ALA A 55 -7.15 -18.38 0.92
C ALA A 55 -8.52 -17.94 1.48
N ASP A 56 -8.65 -17.82 2.80
CA ASP A 56 -9.90 -17.44 3.48
C ASP A 56 -10.17 -15.91 3.47
N ALA A 57 -9.35 -15.15 2.74
CA ALA A 57 -9.45 -13.70 2.72
C ALA A 57 -10.63 -13.21 1.89
N THR A 58 -11.37 -12.25 2.45
CA THR A 58 -12.44 -11.56 1.74
C THR A 58 -11.85 -10.49 0.84
N ASN A 59 -12.01 -10.66 -0.47
CA ASN A 59 -11.64 -9.67 -1.49
C ASN A 59 -12.88 -8.93 -2.01
N PHE A 60 -12.81 -7.61 -2.07
CA PHE A 60 -13.80 -6.76 -2.74
C PHE A 60 -13.12 -5.91 -3.81
N GLY A 61 -13.22 -6.34 -5.08
CA GLY A 61 -12.69 -5.59 -6.21
C GLY A 61 -11.17 -5.37 -6.15
N GLY A 62 -10.43 -6.30 -5.54
CA GLY A 62 -8.99 -6.18 -5.31
C GLY A 62 -8.62 -5.79 -3.88
N LEU A 63 -9.51 -5.14 -3.13
CA LEU A 63 -9.25 -4.77 -1.72
C LEU A 63 -9.46 -5.98 -0.80
N TYR A 64 -8.45 -6.36 -0.03
CA TYR A 64 -8.62 -7.36 1.03
C TYR A 64 -9.09 -6.71 2.32
N LEU A 65 -10.13 -7.29 2.94
CA LEU A 65 -10.72 -6.83 4.20
C LEU A 65 -10.34 -7.70 5.39
N THR A 66 -9.95 -8.95 5.11
CA THR A 66 -9.55 -9.96 6.08
C THR A 66 -8.42 -10.81 5.49
N GLY A 67 -7.82 -11.66 6.31
CA GLY A 67 -6.76 -12.58 5.91
C GLY A 67 -5.37 -12.11 6.34
N THR A 68 -4.40 -13.00 6.19
CA THR A 68 -3.00 -12.74 6.55
C THR A 68 -2.18 -12.54 5.29
N TYR A 69 -1.45 -11.43 5.23
CA TYR A 69 -0.48 -11.15 4.17
C TYR A 69 0.82 -11.90 4.43
N ASN A 70 1.24 -12.72 3.46
CA ASN A 70 2.54 -13.36 3.42
C ASN A 70 3.49 -12.48 2.63
N ARG A 71 4.51 -11.95 3.34
CA ARG A 71 5.34 -10.84 2.86
C ARG A 71 5.93 -11.10 1.48
N GLY A 72 5.70 -10.13 0.59
CA GLY A 72 6.40 -9.98 -0.67
C GLY A 72 7.70 -9.20 -0.51
N VAL A 73 8.10 -8.53 -1.59
CA VAL A 73 9.32 -7.73 -1.62
C VAL A 73 9.10 -6.41 -0.89
N LYS A 74 9.98 -6.11 0.06
CA LYS A 74 10.00 -4.81 0.75
C LYS A 74 10.35 -3.70 -0.23
N GLY A 75 9.46 -2.73 -0.37
CA GLY A 75 9.63 -1.56 -1.21
C GLY A 75 10.00 -0.32 -0.40
N THR A 76 9.45 0.82 -0.81
CA THR A 76 9.72 2.13 -0.22
C THR A 76 8.99 2.32 1.11
N ALA A 77 9.61 3.02 2.05
CA ALA A 77 8.95 3.52 3.25
C ALA A 77 8.68 5.02 3.14
N PHE A 78 7.63 5.50 3.80
CA PHE A 78 7.28 6.92 3.90
C PHE A 78 6.78 7.25 5.30
N THR A 79 6.96 8.51 5.72
CA THR A 79 6.44 9.02 7.00
C THR A 79 5.36 10.06 6.71
N THR A 80 4.20 9.91 7.34
CA THR A 80 3.05 10.80 7.18
C THR A 80 3.25 12.11 7.96
N THR A 81 3.87 13.12 7.36
CA THR A 81 4.15 14.41 8.04
C THR A 81 3.01 15.43 7.93
N ASN A 82 1.76 15.01 8.15
CA ASN A 82 0.48 15.73 7.96
C ASN A 82 -0.18 15.48 6.59
N VAL A 83 -1.19 14.59 6.57
CA VAL A 83 -2.23 14.28 5.54
C VAL A 83 -1.90 14.42 4.02
N LEU A 84 -0.64 14.60 3.63
CA LEU A 84 -0.21 14.64 2.24
C LEU A 84 1.11 13.87 2.12
N THR A 85 1.02 12.67 1.58
CA THR A 85 2.20 11.87 1.24
C THR A 85 2.21 11.62 -0.25
N GLN A 86 2.77 12.58 -1.01
CA GLN A 86 3.12 12.36 -2.40
C GLN A 86 4.32 11.41 -2.43
N THR A 87 4.11 10.22 -2.99
CA THR A 87 5.22 9.33 -3.32
C THR A 87 5.24 9.27 -4.85
N GLY A 88 6.20 9.91 -5.51
CA GLY A 88 6.32 9.95 -6.98
C GLY A 88 5.83 11.25 -7.62
N GLY A 89 6.68 11.85 -8.47
CA GLY A 89 6.50 13.17 -9.08
C GLY A 89 7.24 14.28 -8.32
N SER A 90 8.02 15.10 -9.01
CA SER A 90 8.68 16.28 -8.41
C SER A 90 7.68 17.42 -8.31
N ILE A 91 7.38 17.89 -7.09
CA ILE A 91 6.78 19.22 -6.89
C ILE A 91 7.87 20.27 -7.13
N SER A 92 7.85 20.91 -8.29
CA SER A 92 8.56 22.17 -8.50
C SER A 92 7.90 23.22 -7.62
N ARG A 93 8.53 23.57 -6.50
CA ARG A 93 8.13 24.75 -5.71
C ARG A 93 8.74 25.96 -6.42
N ASN A 94 7.89 26.80 -6.99
CA ASN A 94 8.28 28.14 -7.44
C ASN A 94 8.39 29.07 -6.23
#